data_AF-A0A212KHW9-F1
#
_entry.id   AF-A0A212KHW9-F1
#
_cell.length_a   1.000
_cell.length_b   1.000
_cell.length_c   1.000
_cell.angle_alpha   90.00
_cell.angle_beta   90.00
_cell.angle_gamma   90.00
#
_symmetry.space_group_name_H-M   'P 1'
#
loop_
_entity.id
_entity.type
_entity.pdbx_description
1 polymer ?
#
loop_
_entity_poly.entity_id
_entity_poly.type
_entity_poly.pdbx_seq_one_letter_code
_entity_poly.pdbx_strand_id
1 'polypeptide(L)'
;MDGKQLKAWRKSLALSQKEAAEALGLKRRIFQYYEKGERDGEAIKPPKTVRLACWALTQGVVDYLGPEPEKKDEKPAKPKKAAKPKKAPKEVPPAPEPAAPAVAPFASPVEDMGGIAPVPAPIDAALAPAPKPARRPRAPRRPKAE
;
A
#
# COMPACT_ATOMS: atom_id res chain seq x y z
N MET A 1 -16.10 1.59 -9.25
CA MET A 1 -14.80 0.90 -9.15
C MET A 1 -14.66 0.37 -7.74
N ASP A 2 -14.86 -0.93 -7.59
CA ASP A 2 -14.72 -1.64 -6.32
C ASP A 2 -13.32 -2.24 -6.17
N GLY A 3 -12.98 -2.77 -4.99
CA GLY A 3 -11.65 -3.36 -4.72
C GLY A 3 -11.25 -4.46 -5.70
N LYS A 4 -12.21 -5.29 -6.14
CA LYS A 4 -11.99 -6.32 -7.18
C LYS A 4 -11.61 -5.70 -8.53
N GLN A 5 -12.24 -4.58 -8.90
CA GLN A 5 -11.92 -3.87 -10.14
C GLN A 5 -10.55 -3.17 -10.05
N LEU A 6 -10.17 -2.69 -8.85
CA LEU A 6 -8.83 -2.15 -8.58
C LEU A 6 -7.73 -3.21 -8.73
N LYS A 7 -7.99 -4.43 -8.26
CA LYS A 7 -7.11 -5.58 -8.48
C LYS A 7 -6.97 -5.93 -9.96
N ALA A 8 -8.08 -5.94 -10.70
CA ALA A 8 -8.06 -6.23 -12.13
C ALA A 8 -7.27 -5.17 -12.92
N TRP A 9 -7.50 -3.89 -12.63
CA TRP A 9 -6.77 -2.76 -13.21
C TRP A 9 -5.26 -2.85 -12.96
N ARG A 10 -4.85 -3.14 -11.71
CA ARG A 10 -3.42 -3.31 -11.39
C ARG A 10 -2.80 -4.43 -12.22
N LYS A 11 -3.50 -5.57 -12.33
CA LYS A 11 -3.04 -6.72 -13.10
C LYS A 11 -2.97 -6.45 -14.60
N SER A 12 -3.89 -5.66 -15.18
CA SER A 12 -3.83 -5.31 -16.59
C SER A 12 -2.64 -4.43 -16.95
N LEU A 13 -2.12 -3.67 -15.98
CA LEU A 13 -0.90 -2.86 -16.14
C LEU A 13 0.38 -3.60 -15.68
N ALA A 14 0.27 -4.87 -15.30
CA ALA A 14 1.37 -5.67 -14.74
C ALA A 14 2.09 -5.04 -13.52
N LEU A 15 1.42 -4.15 -12.79
CA LEU A 15 2.01 -3.44 -11.65
C LEU A 15 1.96 -4.32 -10.39
N SER A 16 3.02 -4.29 -9.59
CA SER A 16 2.99 -4.81 -8.22
C SER A 16 2.13 -3.91 -7.32
N GLN A 17 1.77 -4.41 -6.14
CA GLN A 17 0.98 -3.62 -5.17
C GLN A 17 1.75 -2.38 -4.66
N LYS A 18 3.09 -2.45 -4.65
CA LYS A 18 3.96 -1.35 -4.28
C LYS A 18 3.96 -0.29 -5.39
N GLU A 19 4.24 -0.68 -6.63
CA GLU A 19 4.30 0.24 -7.77
C GLU A 19 2.96 0.91 -8.04
N ALA A 20 1.85 0.17 -7.93
CA ALA A 20 0.52 0.76 -8.07
C ALA A 20 0.23 1.82 -7.00
N ALA A 21 0.72 1.63 -5.77
CA ALA A 21 0.59 2.61 -4.71
C ALA A 21 1.46 3.84 -4.99
N GLU A 22 2.70 3.64 -5.44
CA GLU A 22 3.63 4.73 -5.80
C GLU A 22 3.09 5.56 -6.97
N ALA A 23 2.59 4.92 -8.04
CA ALA A 23 2.00 5.59 -9.19
C ALA A 23 0.76 6.42 -8.85
N LEU A 24 0.00 6.01 -7.82
CA LEU A 24 -1.15 6.75 -7.32
C LEU A 24 -0.80 7.79 -6.25
N GLY A 25 0.47 7.88 -5.82
CA GLY A 25 0.89 8.74 -4.72
C GLY A 25 0.32 8.32 -3.35
N LEU A 26 0.03 7.03 -3.17
CA LEU A 26 -0.55 6.47 -1.95
C LEU A 26 0.47 5.65 -1.16
N LYS A 27 0.28 5.58 0.17
CA LYS A 27 0.98 4.59 0.99
C LYS A 27 0.50 3.18 0.60
N ARG A 28 1.42 2.22 0.47
CA ARG A 28 1.13 0.81 0.12
C ARG A 28 -0.02 0.21 0.95
N ARG A 29 -0.07 0.50 2.25
CA ARG A 29 -1.11 -0.02 3.15
C ARG A 29 -2.51 0.51 2.80
N ILE A 30 -2.62 1.74 2.35
CA ILE A 30 -3.89 2.36 1.93
C ILE A 30 -4.42 1.67 0.67
N PHE A 31 -3.53 1.45 -0.30
CA PHE A 31 -3.87 0.70 -1.51
C PHE A 31 -4.36 -0.72 -1.16
N GLN A 32 -3.73 -1.39 -0.19
CA GLN A 32 -4.17 -2.70 0.30
C GLN A 32 -5.60 -2.69 0.87
N TYR A 33 -5.96 -1.67 1.65
CA TYR A 33 -7.32 -1.56 2.19
C TYR A 33 -8.36 -1.38 1.08
N TYR A 34 -8.04 -0.59 0.05
CA TYR A 34 -8.94 -0.41 -1.10
C TYR A 34 -9.07 -1.68 -1.95
N GLU A 35 -7.97 -2.41 -2.17
CA GLU A 35 -8.01 -3.68 -2.91
C GLU A 35 -8.77 -4.76 -2.12
N LYS A 36 -8.56 -4.84 -0.81
CA LYS A 36 -9.29 -5.75 0.09
C LYS A 36 -10.77 -5.36 0.20
N GLY A 37 -11.08 -4.06 0.15
CA GLY A 37 -12.42 -3.51 0.31
C GLY A 37 -12.88 -3.43 1.77
N GLU A 38 -11.98 -3.60 2.73
CA GLU A 38 -12.30 -3.65 4.16
C GLU A 38 -11.16 -3.05 4.99
N ARG A 39 -11.52 -2.28 6.01
CA ARG A 39 -10.62 -1.77 7.05
C ARG A 39 -11.30 -1.98 8.40
N ASP A 40 -10.64 -2.71 9.28
CA ASP A 40 -11.08 -2.89 10.68
C ASP A 40 -12.53 -3.37 10.80
N GLY A 41 -12.99 -4.24 9.88
CA GLY A 41 -14.37 -4.74 9.83
C GLY A 41 -15.33 -3.89 9.00
N GLU A 42 -14.92 -2.70 8.57
CA GLU A 42 -15.76 -1.77 7.82
C GLU A 42 -15.45 -1.79 6.33
N ALA A 43 -16.51 -1.84 5.51
CA ALA A 43 -16.37 -1.90 4.06
C ALA A 43 -15.88 -0.54 3.52
N ILE A 44 -14.67 -0.52 2.94
CA ILE A 44 -14.08 0.67 2.36
C ILE A 44 -14.08 0.59 0.84
N LYS A 45 -14.69 1.59 0.20
CA LYS A 45 -14.62 1.79 -1.25
C LYS A 45 -13.49 2.75 -1.61
N PRO A 46 -12.83 2.56 -2.77
CA PRO A 46 -11.85 3.53 -3.27
C PRO A 46 -12.51 4.91 -3.48
N PRO A 47 -11.91 6.01 -2.97
CA PRO A 47 -12.46 7.35 -3.13
C PRO A 47 -12.46 7.78 -4.61
N LYS A 48 -13.24 8.81 -4.96
CA LYS A 48 -13.37 9.30 -6.34
C LYS A 48 -12.02 9.70 -6.94
N THR A 49 -11.13 10.30 -6.14
CA THR A 49 -9.76 10.68 -6.53
C THR A 49 -8.96 9.50 -7.06
N VAL A 50 -8.94 8.38 -6.33
CA VAL A 50 -8.23 7.16 -6.73
C VAL A 50 -8.80 6.59 -8.02
N ARG A 51 -10.13 6.60 -8.18
CA ARG A 51 -10.78 6.11 -9.41
C ARG A 51 -10.38 6.91 -10.65
N LEU A 52 -10.31 8.24 -10.51
CA LEU A 52 -9.88 9.12 -11.59
C LEU A 52 -8.40 8.94 -11.91
N ALA A 53 -7.55 8.80 -10.88
CA ALA A 53 -6.13 8.55 -11.07
C ALA A 53 -5.86 7.20 -11.77
N CYS A 54 -6.60 6.13 -11.42
CA CYS A 54 -6.50 4.85 -12.13
C CYS A 54 -6.85 4.99 -13.63
N TRP A 55 -7.86 5.80 -13.96
CA TRP A 55 -8.20 6.09 -15.35
C TRP A 55 -7.09 6.88 -16.04
N ALA A 56 -6.56 7.94 -15.41
CA ALA A 56 -5.44 8.72 -15.95
C ALA A 56 -4.21 7.84 -16.26
N LEU A 57 -3.84 6.94 -15.34
CA LEU A 57 -2.74 6.00 -15.53
C LEU A 57 -2.99 5.03 -16.70
N THR A 58 -4.23 4.60 -16.95
CA THR A 58 -4.54 3.79 -18.15
C THR A 58 -4.42 4.57 -19.45
N GLN A 59 -4.56 5.89 -19.40
CA GLN A 59 -4.31 6.78 -20.54
C GLN A 59 -2.82 7.14 -20.66
N GLY A 60 -1.95 6.65 -19.77
CA GLY A 60 -0.52 7.00 -19.73
C GLY A 60 -0.23 8.38 -19.14
N VAL A 61 -1.21 9.02 -18.49
CA VAL A 61 -1.02 10.32 -17.82
C VAL A 61 -0.52 10.07 -16.41
N VAL A 62 0.78 10.32 -16.18
CA VAL A 62 1.45 10.12 -14.88
C VAL A 62 1.57 11.41 -14.09
N ASP A 63 1.84 12.53 -14.79
CA ASP A 63 1.94 13.86 -14.20
C ASP A 63 1.05 14.84 -14.99
N TYR A 64 0.34 15.72 -14.28
CA TYR A 64 -0.60 16.67 -14.86
C TYR A 64 -0.42 18.04 -14.20
N LEU A 65 0.12 18.99 -14.97
CA LEU A 65 0.45 20.34 -14.50
C LEU A 65 -0.75 21.29 -14.47
N GLY A 66 -1.88 20.91 -15.06
CA GLY A 66 -3.04 21.78 -15.22
C GLY A 66 -2.97 22.65 -16.48
N PRO A 67 -4.06 23.36 -16.81
CA PRO A 67 -4.04 24.37 -17.85
C PRO A 67 -3.14 25.53 -17.43
N GLU A 68 -2.36 26.08 -18.37
CA GLU A 68 -1.65 27.33 -18.12
C GLU A 68 -2.66 28.44 -17.74
N PRO A 69 -2.35 29.28 -16.75
CA PRO A 69 -3.19 30.41 -16.43
C PRO A 69 -3.25 31.31 -17.67
N GLU A 70 -4.44 31.43 -18.27
CA GLU A 70 -4.69 32.44 -19.28
C GLU A 70 -4.27 33.78 -18.69
N LYS A 71 -3.25 34.40 -19.30
CA LYS A 71 -2.82 35.75 -18.95
C LYS A 71 -4.00 36.67 -19.23
N LYS A 72 -4.82 36.93 -18.21
CA LYS A 72 -5.76 38.04 -18.23
C LYS A 72 -4.91 39.29 -18.42
N ASP A 73 -5.21 40.03 -19.49
CA ASP A 73 -4.45 41.19 -19.93
C ASP A 73 -4.02 42.10 -18.77
N GLU A 74 -2.71 42.31 -18.74
CA GLU A 74 -1.98 43.10 -17.78
C GLU A 74 -2.43 44.57 -17.89
N LYS A 75 -3.04 45.11 -16.84
CA LYS A 75 -3.10 46.56 -16.62
C LYS A 75 -1.70 47.02 -16.15
N PRO A 76 -1.03 47.98 -16.81
CA PRO A 76 0.36 48.29 -16.50
C PRO A 76 0.52 49.29 -15.34
N ALA A 77 1.73 49.24 -14.76
CA ALA A 77 2.41 50.18 -13.85
C ALA A 77 2.21 49.95 -12.33
N LYS A 78 3.26 49.83 -11.49
CA LYS A 78 4.51 50.63 -11.46
C LYS A 78 5.70 49.85 -10.85
N PRO A 79 6.95 50.15 -11.24
CA PRO A 79 8.16 49.55 -10.68
C PRO A 79 8.65 50.30 -9.43
N LYS A 80 9.14 49.58 -8.43
CA LYS A 80 10.06 50.12 -7.40
C LYS A 80 11.21 49.15 -7.11
N LYS A 81 12.37 49.54 -7.64
CA LYS A 81 13.77 49.36 -7.20
C LYS A 81 14.11 48.31 -6.13
N ALA A 82 14.89 47.33 -6.58
CA ALA A 82 16.26 47.01 -6.14
C ALA A 82 16.59 46.99 -4.63
N ALA A 83 16.81 45.77 -4.12
CA ALA A 83 17.93 45.46 -3.23
C ALA A 83 18.49 44.07 -3.61
N LYS A 84 19.70 44.06 -4.18
CA LYS A 84 20.52 42.87 -4.55
C LYS A 84 21.50 42.62 -3.38
N PRO A 85 22.35 41.57 -3.41
CA PRO A 85 22.12 40.13 -3.21
C PRO A 85 22.85 39.61 -1.96
N LYS A 86 22.46 38.46 -1.36
CA LYS A 86 23.43 37.59 -0.65
C LYS A 86 23.11 36.09 -0.79
N LYS A 87 24.07 35.44 -1.47
CA LYS A 87 24.58 34.06 -1.32
C LYS A 87 23.71 32.88 -1.79
N ALA A 88 24.09 32.39 -2.96
CA ALA A 88 23.90 31.03 -3.45
C ALA A 88 24.89 30.05 -2.74
N PRO A 89 25.01 28.80 -3.19
CA PRO A 89 24.50 27.58 -2.57
C PRO A 89 25.59 26.82 -1.80
N LYS A 90 25.22 26.05 -0.78
CA LYS A 90 26.14 25.05 -0.21
C LYS A 90 25.95 23.73 -0.96
N GLU A 91 26.65 23.66 -2.08
CA GLU A 91 27.09 22.44 -2.74
C GLU A 91 27.89 21.61 -1.72
N VAL A 92 27.48 20.36 -1.50
CA VAL A 92 28.26 19.38 -0.73
C VAL A 92 29.08 18.62 -1.77
N PRO A 93 30.41 18.84 -1.88
CA PRO A 93 31.22 18.04 -2.77
C PRO A 93 31.34 16.59 -2.26
N PRO A 94 31.41 15.61 -3.18
CA PRO A 94 31.48 14.19 -2.88
C PRO A 94 32.91 13.76 -2.55
N ALA A 95 33.08 12.90 -1.54
CA ALA A 95 34.33 12.18 -1.28
C ALA A 95 34.01 10.91 -0.45
N PRO A 96 34.85 9.86 -0.45
CA PRO A 96 34.71 8.69 -1.34
C PRO A 96 34.52 7.35 -0.57
N GLU A 97 33.84 6.39 -1.21
CA GLU A 97 33.99 4.94 -0.92
C GLU A 97 35.35 4.44 -1.47
N PRO A 98 35.92 3.27 -1.09
CA PRO A 98 35.84 2.50 0.15
C PRO A 98 37.25 2.12 0.68
N ALA A 99 37.42 1.98 2.00
CA ALA A 99 38.59 1.32 2.59
C ALA A 99 38.17 0.36 3.70
N ALA A 100 38.09 -0.93 3.38
CA ALA A 100 38.29 -2.03 4.30
C ALA A 100 39.77 -2.47 4.24
N PRO A 101 40.30 -3.41 5.06
CA PRO A 101 39.83 -3.99 6.33
C PRO A 101 40.94 -4.01 7.43
N ALA A 102 40.58 -4.15 8.71
CA ALA A 102 41.53 -4.66 9.72
C ALA A 102 40.81 -5.27 10.94
N VAL A 103 40.94 -6.59 11.06
CA VAL A 103 41.19 -7.49 12.23
C VAL A 103 40.79 -6.99 13.64
N ALA A 104 40.16 -7.76 14.54
CA ALA A 104 40.55 -9.09 15.01
C ALA A 104 39.42 -9.73 15.89
N PRO A 105 39.53 -11.01 16.28
CA PRO A 105 38.41 -11.87 16.70
C PRO A 105 38.21 -11.88 18.22
N PHE A 106 36.96 -11.98 18.67
CA PHE A 106 36.65 -12.42 20.03
C PHE A 106 36.05 -13.83 19.98
N ALA A 107 36.94 -14.81 20.13
CA ALA A 107 36.57 -16.16 20.50
C ALA A 107 36.28 -16.19 22.01
N SER A 108 35.11 -16.71 22.38
CA SER A 108 35.00 -17.63 23.51
C SER A 108 33.77 -18.53 23.31
N PRO A 109 33.97 -19.87 23.31
CA PRO A 109 32.95 -20.89 23.13
C PRO A 109 32.34 -21.30 24.48
N VAL A 110 31.06 -21.63 24.49
CA VAL A 110 30.46 -22.40 25.59
C VAL A 110 29.64 -23.53 24.98
N GLU A 111 30.16 -24.72 25.21
CA GLU A 111 29.59 -26.00 24.83
C GLU A 111 28.38 -26.36 25.70
N ASP A 112 27.61 -27.30 25.15
CA ASP A 112 26.76 -28.26 25.86
C ASP A 112 25.40 -27.80 26.40
N MET A 113 24.34 -28.14 25.66
CA MET A 113 23.47 -29.20 26.16
C MET A 113 22.55 -29.75 25.07
N GLY A 114 22.75 -31.04 24.80
CA GLY A 114 21.65 -32.00 24.88
C GLY A 114 20.62 -31.99 23.74
N GLY A 115 20.92 -32.79 22.72
CA GLY A 115 20.02 -33.83 22.20
C GLY A 115 18.58 -33.45 21.85
N ILE A 116 18.25 -33.61 20.55
CA ILE A 116 17.24 -34.58 20.08
C ILE A 116 17.18 -34.44 18.55
N ALA A 117 17.63 -35.47 17.87
CA ALA A 117 17.07 -35.93 16.61
C ALA A 117 16.67 -37.41 16.85
N PRO A 118 15.78 -38.06 16.06
CA PRO A 118 15.33 -37.67 14.72
C PRO A 118 13.85 -38.01 14.39
N VAL A 119 13.50 -37.82 13.10
CA VAL A 119 12.57 -38.58 12.25
C VAL A 119 11.20 -37.92 11.90
N PRO A 120 10.79 -37.93 10.61
CA PRO A 120 9.61 -37.26 10.07
C PRO A 120 8.39 -38.18 9.86
N ALA A 121 7.19 -37.59 9.71
CA ALA A 121 6.08 -38.18 8.95
C ALA A 121 5.03 -37.12 8.53
N PRO A 122 4.44 -37.24 7.33
CA PRO A 122 3.36 -36.38 6.84
C PRO A 122 2.01 -36.83 7.42
N ILE A 123 1.22 -35.90 7.94
CA ILE A 123 -0.15 -36.17 8.37
C ILE A 123 -1.08 -35.77 7.22
N ASP A 124 -1.39 -36.73 6.37
CA ASP A 124 -2.65 -36.74 5.61
C ASP A 124 -3.81 -36.88 6.61
N ALA A 125 -4.26 -35.75 7.15
CA ALA A 125 -5.48 -35.69 7.96
C ALA A 125 -6.65 -35.35 7.04
N ALA A 126 -7.33 -36.41 6.63
CA ALA A 126 -8.65 -36.37 6.01
C ALA A 126 -9.58 -35.38 6.72
N LEU A 127 -9.95 -34.32 6.00
CA LEU A 127 -10.98 -33.37 6.38
C LEU A 127 -12.33 -34.09 6.42
N ALA A 128 -12.77 -34.45 7.62
CA ALA A 128 -14.12 -34.95 7.85
C ALA A 128 -15.17 -33.89 7.44
N PRO A 129 -16.27 -34.25 6.77
CA PRO A 129 -17.32 -33.31 6.40
C PRO A 129 -18.10 -32.83 7.63
N ALA A 130 -18.39 -31.53 7.67
CA ALA A 130 -19.13 -30.85 8.74
C ALA A 130 -20.50 -31.50 9.04
N PRO A 131 -20.95 -31.53 10.32
CA PRO A 131 -22.28 -32.02 10.66
C PRO A 131 -23.37 -31.06 10.13
N LYS A 132 -24.42 -31.64 9.55
CA LYS A 132 -25.60 -30.92 9.03
C LYS A 132 -26.29 -30.12 10.15
N PRO A 133 -26.86 -28.92 9.85
CA PRO A 133 -27.54 -28.13 10.86
C PRO A 133 -28.81 -28.84 11.36
N ALA A 134 -28.91 -29.01 12.67
CA ALA A 134 -30.12 -29.50 13.33
C ALA A 134 -31.29 -28.56 13.05
N ARG A 135 -32.40 -29.12 12.53
CA ARG A 135 -33.67 -28.39 12.37
C ARG A 135 -34.14 -27.92 13.74
N ARG A 136 -34.21 -26.61 13.95
CA ARG A 136 -34.91 -26.02 15.11
C ARG A 136 -36.37 -26.51 15.13
N PRO A 137 -36.89 -27.00 16.27
CA PRO A 137 -38.30 -27.30 16.39
C PRO A 137 -39.11 -26.00 16.28
N ARG A 138 -40.21 -26.07 15.52
CA ARG A 138 -41.13 -24.96 15.28
C ARG A 138 -41.91 -24.72 16.58
N ALA A 139 -41.85 -23.50 17.12
CA ALA A 139 -42.60 -23.12 18.32
C ALA A 139 -44.12 -23.32 18.11
N PRO A 140 -44.87 -23.79 19.14
CA PRO A 140 -46.31 -23.89 19.05
C PRO A 140 -46.95 -22.50 18.93
N ARG A 141 -47.95 -22.39 18.05
CA ARG A 141 -48.75 -21.17 17.89
C ARG A 141 -49.61 -20.99 19.15
N ARG A 142 -49.44 -19.84 19.80
CA ARG A 142 -50.28 -19.40 20.94
C ARG A 142 -51.74 -19.25 20.47
N PRO A 143 -52.75 -19.80 21.15
CA PRO A 143 -54.14 -19.56 20.80
C PRO A 143 -54.52 -18.10 21.08
N LYS A 144 -55.38 -17.54 20.22
CA LYS A 144 -56.03 -16.24 20.44
C LYS A 144 -56.96 -16.38 21.65
N ALA A 145 -56.82 -15.47 22.61
CA ALA A 145 -57.83 -15.26 23.63
C ALA A 145 -59.04 -14.58 22.98
N GLU A 146 -60.23 -15.08 23.30
CA GLU A 146 -61.53 -14.49 23.01
C GLU A 146 -61.86 -13.44 24.08
#